data_AF-A0A2J7RL40-F1
#
_entry.id   AF-A0A2J7RL40-F1
#
_cell.length_a   1.000
_cell.length_b   1.000
_cell.length_c   1.000
_cell.angle_alpha   90.00
_cell.angle_beta   90.00
_cell.angle_gamma   90.00
#
_symmetry.space_group_name_H-M   'P 1'
#
loop_
_entity.id
_entity.type
_entity.pdbx_description
1 polymer ?
#
loop_
_entity_poly.entity_id
_entity_poly.type
_entity_poly.pdbx_seq_one_letter_code
_entity_poly.pdbx_strand_id
1 'polypeptide(L)'
;MLKVGMSNIIELEIPVTSESDSNAKCTNTNKVSYTNADIQYNDFFKRYLYGNRPCIVRGSITENWKSVSEWISDGRPHFSYICQKFGNMKVPVANCDEKYYNVQKKSDIQLSDYLKYWQNYSSKSHSDLPCLYLKDAFACRCIHFI
;
A
#
# COMPACT_ATOMS: atom_id res chain seq x y z
N MET A 1 47.97 -1.09 22.95
CA MET A 1 47.94 0.08 22.05
C MET A 1 46.84 -0.15 21.02
N LEU A 2 45.95 0.84 20.90
CA LEU A 2 44.80 0.91 20.01
C LEU A 2 45.21 0.95 18.52
N LYS A 3 44.35 0.41 17.66
CA LYS A 3 43.67 1.22 16.63
C LYS A 3 42.47 0.46 16.06
N VAL A 4 41.29 0.91 16.46
CA VAL A 4 40.04 0.75 15.73
C VAL A 4 40.15 1.61 14.45
N GLY A 5 39.78 1.06 13.30
CA GLY A 5 39.52 1.83 12.07
C GLY A 5 38.16 1.40 11.53
N MET A 6 37.07 2.02 11.96
CA MET A 6 36.40 3.16 11.30
C MET A 6 36.02 2.89 9.83
N SER A 7 34.78 2.43 9.67
CA SER A 7 33.75 3.09 8.86
C SER A 7 34.02 3.27 7.35
N ASN A 8 33.52 2.33 6.54
CA ASN A 8 33.18 2.62 5.15
C ASN A 8 31.86 3.41 5.12
N ILE A 9 31.92 4.71 5.40
CA ILE A 9 30.85 5.64 5.08
C ILE A 9 30.95 5.91 3.58
N ILE A 10 29.97 5.44 2.82
CA ILE A 10 29.82 5.83 1.42
C ILE A 10 29.20 7.23 1.46
N GLU A 11 30.03 8.25 1.35
CA GLU A 11 29.60 9.63 1.21
C GLU A 11 29.02 9.79 -0.21
N LEU A 12 27.69 9.86 -0.31
CA LEU A 12 27.01 10.17 -1.56
C LEU A 12 26.99 11.68 -1.72
N GLU A 13 27.84 12.22 -2.61
CA GLU A 13 27.77 13.62 -3.02
C GLU A 13 26.43 13.87 -3.74
N ILE A 14 25.54 14.61 -3.07
CA ILE A 14 24.26 15.06 -3.64
C ILE A 14 24.54 16.40 -4.34
N PRO A 15 24.33 16.53 -5.67
CA PRO A 15 24.40 17.83 -6.32
C PRO A 15 23.18 18.65 -5.90
N VAL A 16 23.43 19.80 -5.28
CA VAL A 16 22.39 20.80 -5.00
C VAL A 16 22.00 21.45 -6.31
N THR A 17 20.81 21.14 -6.83
CA THR A 17 20.18 21.92 -7.90
C THR A 17 19.05 22.74 -7.31
N SER A 18 19.24 24.06 -7.33
CA SER A 18 18.29 25.09 -6.93
C SER A 18 16.94 24.96 -7.64
N GLU A 19 15.87 25.12 -6.87
CA GLU A 19 14.47 25.14 -7.31
C GLU A 19 14.17 26.28 -8.29
N SER A 20 13.23 26.04 -9.20
CA SER A 20 12.25 27.06 -9.55
C SER A 20 10.95 26.41 -10.00
N ASP A 21 9.90 26.62 -9.21
CA ASP A 21 8.51 26.29 -9.51
C ASP A 21 8.06 26.93 -10.82
N SER A 22 7.61 26.10 -11.76
CA SER A 22 6.71 26.55 -12.83
C SER A 22 5.76 25.42 -13.25
N ASN A 23 4.57 25.46 -12.67
CA ASN A 23 3.27 25.11 -13.26
C ASN A 23 3.31 24.10 -14.43
N ALA A 24 3.69 22.85 -14.14
CA ALA A 24 3.62 21.79 -15.12
C ALA A 24 2.18 21.27 -15.20
N LYS A 25 1.47 21.69 -16.26
CA LYS A 25 0.28 20.98 -16.76
C LYS A 25 0.58 19.48 -16.79
N CYS A 26 -0.19 18.70 -16.03
CA CYS A 26 -0.04 17.25 -15.95
C CYS A 26 -0.57 16.60 -17.24
N THR A 27 0.21 16.66 -18.31
CA THR A 27 -0.11 16.06 -19.62
C THR A 27 0.94 15.05 -20.08
N ASN A 28 1.89 14.67 -19.23
CA ASN A 28 2.76 13.52 -19.48
C ASN A 28 2.28 12.35 -18.62
N THR A 29 1.55 11.41 -19.23
CA THR A 29 1.35 10.09 -18.67
C THR A 29 2.69 9.35 -18.72
N ASN A 30 3.57 9.65 -17.75
CA ASN A 30 4.79 8.88 -17.55
C ASN A 30 4.37 7.44 -17.25
N LYS A 31 4.48 6.57 -18.25
CA LYS A 31 4.16 5.14 -18.14
C LYS A 31 5.04 4.56 -17.03
N VAL A 32 4.41 4.03 -15.98
CA VAL A 32 5.12 3.37 -14.90
C VAL A 32 5.91 2.20 -15.48
N SER A 33 7.20 2.16 -15.16
CA SER A 33 8.11 1.12 -15.64
C SER A 33 7.88 -0.20 -14.92
N TYR A 34 8.25 -1.31 -15.55
CA TYR A 34 8.14 -2.65 -14.97
C TYR A 34 9.54 -3.24 -14.77
N THR A 35 9.70 -4.01 -13.71
CA THR A 35 10.90 -4.80 -13.46
C THR A 35 10.53 -6.18 -12.93
N ASN A 36 11.45 -7.14 -13.04
CA ASN A 36 11.23 -8.51 -12.60
C ASN A 36 11.84 -8.75 -11.22
N ALA A 37 11.37 -9.81 -10.56
CA ALA A 37 11.79 -10.21 -9.22
C ALA A 37 13.29 -10.56 -9.08
N ASP A 38 13.95 -10.93 -10.18
CA ASP A 38 15.37 -11.32 -10.23
C ASP A 38 16.34 -10.14 -10.34
N ILE A 39 15.83 -8.89 -10.40
CA ILE A 39 16.67 -7.69 -10.45
C ILE A 39 17.56 -7.60 -9.22
N GLN A 40 18.85 -7.34 -9.45
CA GLN A 40 19.80 -7.11 -8.38
C GLN A 40 19.55 -5.78 -7.68
N TYR A 41 19.75 -5.72 -6.37
CA TYR A 41 19.51 -4.51 -5.57
C TYR A 41 20.24 -3.28 -6.12
N ASN A 42 21.50 -3.42 -6.55
CA ASN A 42 22.28 -2.31 -7.10
C ASN A 42 21.65 -1.73 -8.38
N ASP A 43 21.12 -2.59 -9.26
CA ASP A 43 20.39 -2.17 -10.45
C ASP A 43 19.07 -1.50 -10.09
N PHE A 44 18.33 -2.07 -9.13
CA PHE A 44 17.09 -1.51 -8.63
C PHE A 44 17.31 -0.11 -8.02
N PHE A 45 18.35 0.04 -7.20
CA PHE A 45 18.72 1.30 -6.56
C PHE A 45 19.04 2.37 -7.59
N LYS A 46 19.96 2.09 -8.53
CA LYS A 46 20.37 3.07 -9.54
C LYS A 46 19.23 3.47 -10.47
N ARG A 47 18.39 2.50 -10.89
CA ARG A 47 17.33 2.73 -11.88
C ARG A 47 16.09 3.40 -11.29
N TYR A 48 15.74 3.08 -10.04
CA TYR A 48 14.47 3.49 -9.45
C TYR A 48 14.64 4.34 -8.19
N LEU A 49 15.36 3.84 -7.17
CA LEU A 49 15.43 4.53 -5.88
C LEU A 49 16.21 5.85 -5.96
N TYR A 50 17.39 5.85 -6.57
CA TYR A 50 18.26 7.03 -6.66
C TYR A 50 17.59 8.19 -7.39
N GLY A 51 16.86 7.90 -8.46
CA GLY A 51 16.12 8.89 -9.24
C GLY A 51 14.68 9.12 -8.77
N ASN A 52 14.27 8.53 -7.64
CA ASN A 52 12.89 8.54 -7.13
C ASN A 52 11.82 8.23 -8.20
N ARG A 53 12.06 7.19 -9.01
CA ARG A 53 11.20 6.81 -10.14
C ARG A 53 10.29 5.64 -9.76
N PRO A 54 8.98 5.72 -10.05
CA PRO A 54 8.06 4.64 -9.78
C PRO A 54 8.31 3.45 -10.71
N CYS A 55 8.19 2.25 -10.16
CA CYS A 55 8.16 1.00 -10.92
C CYS A 55 7.19 0.00 -10.30
N ILE A 56 6.73 -0.93 -11.13
CA ILE A 56 5.97 -2.11 -10.69
C ILE A 56 6.90 -3.31 -10.77
N VAL A 57 7.13 -3.94 -9.62
CA VAL A 57 7.89 -5.18 -9.54
C VAL A 57 6.93 -6.35 -9.80
N ARG A 58 7.25 -7.16 -10.81
CA ARG A 58 6.48 -8.33 -11.23
C ARG A 58 7.24 -9.62 -10.94
N GLY A 59 6.53 -10.74 -10.95
CA GLY A 59 7.10 -12.07 -10.75
C GLY A 59 6.94 -12.56 -9.32
N SER A 60 7.83 -13.45 -8.91
CA SER A 60 7.61 -14.36 -7.78
C SER A 60 7.79 -13.79 -6.38
N ILE A 61 8.06 -12.49 -6.24
CA ILE A 61 8.34 -11.87 -4.93
C ILE A 61 7.22 -12.09 -3.91
N THR A 62 5.96 -12.04 -4.36
CA THR A 62 4.80 -12.19 -3.49
C THR A 62 4.15 -13.57 -3.59
N GLU A 63 4.66 -14.49 -4.42
CA GLU A 63 4.02 -15.80 -4.66
C GLU A 63 3.87 -16.62 -3.38
N ASN A 64 4.86 -16.54 -2.50
CA ASN A 64 4.86 -17.27 -1.22
C ASN A 64 4.10 -16.53 -0.11
N TRP A 65 3.50 -15.37 -0.38
CA TRP A 65 2.74 -14.65 0.63
C TRP A 65 1.42 -15.37 0.89
N LYS A 66 1.11 -15.64 2.15
CA LYS A 66 -0.16 -16.25 2.55
C LYS A 66 -1.37 -15.44 2.08
N SER A 67 -1.26 -14.11 1.99
CA SER A 67 -2.34 -13.26 1.47
C SER A 67 -2.67 -13.56 0.00
N VAL A 68 -1.70 -13.98 -0.81
CA VAL A 68 -1.93 -14.32 -2.22
C VAL A 68 -2.68 -15.65 -2.37
N SER A 69 -2.42 -16.63 -1.49
CA SER A 69 -3.05 -17.95 -1.55
C SER A 69 -4.31 -18.10 -0.69
N GLU A 70 -4.39 -17.44 0.45
CA GLU A 70 -5.45 -17.63 1.44
C GLU A 70 -6.55 -16.55 1.36
N TRP A 71 -6.20 -15.32 0.98
CA TRP A 71 -7.17 -14.19 0.96
C TRP A 71 -7.88 -14.06 -0.38
N ILE A 72 -7.59 -14.93 -1.34
CA ILE A 72 -8.16 -14.92 -2.69
C ILE A 72 -8.89 -16.26 -2.92
N SER A 73 -10.12 -16.18 -3.42
CA SER A 73 -10.91 -17.32 -3.92
C SER A 73 -11.54 -16.90 -5.24
N ASP A 74 -11.33 -17.68 -6.30
CA ASP A 74 -11.88 -17.41 -7.64
C ASP A 74 -11.56 -16.01 -8.19
N GLY A 75 -10.33 -15.52 -7.92
CA GLY A 75 -9.88 -14.19 -8.35
C GLY A 75 -10.54 -13.03 -7.60
N ARG A 76 -11.28 -13.31 -6.51
CA ARG A 76 -11.95 -12.32 -5.66
C ARG A 76 -11.50 -12.47 -4.20
N PRO A 77 -11.71 -11.45 -3.35
CA PRO A 77 -11.44 -11.58 -1.92
C PRO A 77 -12.19 -12.75 -1.29
N HIS A 78 -11.48 -13.60 -0.55
CA HIS A 78 -12.05 -14.72 0.19
C HIS A 78 -12.65 -14.23 1.51
N PHE A 79 -13.84 -13.61 1.41
CA PHE A 79 -14.54 -13.00 2.55
C PHE A 79 -14.71 -13.93 3.75
N SER A 80 -15.04 -15.21 3.53
CA SER A 80 -15.23 -16.19 4.60
C SER A 80 -13.94 -16.43 5.40
N TYR A 81 -12.80 -16.60 4.72
CA TYR A 81 -11.50 -16.76 5.38
C TYR A 81 -11.11 -15.51 6.17
N ILE A 82 -11.23 -14.33 5.55
CA ILE A 82 -10.90 -13.06 6.20
C ILE A 82 -11.80 -12.85 7.43
N CYS A 83 -13.10 -13.09 7.30
CA CYS A 83 -14.04 -12.98 8.42
C CYS A 83 -13.73 -13.97 9.55
N GLN A 84 -13.40 -15.22 9.22
CA GLN A 84 -13.03 -16.24 10.21
C GLN A 84 -11.77 -15.87 10.99
N LYS A 85 -10.74 -15.36 10.31
CA LYS A 85 -9.45 -15.01 10.94
C LYS A 85 -9.48 -13.66 11.66
N PHE A 86 -10.17 -12.70 11.08
CA PHE A 86 -10.00 -11.28 11.38
C PHE A 86 -11.31 -10.57 11.71
N GLY A 87 -12.45 -11.24 11.57
CA GLY A 87 -13.78 -10.63 11.68
C GLY A 87 -14.05 -9.94 13.01
N ASN A 88 -13.42 -10.38 14.10
CA ASN A 88 -13.59 -9.77 15.44
C ASN A 88 -12.74 -8.50 15.66
N MET A 89 -11.86 -8.15 14.73
CA MET A 89 -11.05 -6.93 14.86
C MET A 89 -11.89 -5.69 14.61
N LYS A 90 -11.67 -4.66 15.44
CA LYS A 90 -12.13 -3.30 15.13
C LYS A 90 -11.19 -2.68 14.12
N VAL A 91 -11.77 -2.14 13.06
CA VAL A 91 -11.03 -1.54 11.95
C VAL A 91 -11.57 -0.14 11.65
N PRO A 92 -10.69 0.82 11.30
CA PRO A 92 -11.11 2.16 10.94
C PRO A 92 -11.67 2.18 9.52
N VAL A 93 -12.91 2.63 9.37
CA VAL A 93 -13.58 2.76 8.07
C VAL A 93 -13.96 4.20 7.83
N ALA A 94 -13.51 4.75 6.70
CA ALA A 94 -13.80 6.10 6.27
C ALA A 94 -15.10 6.14 5.47
N ASN A 95 -15.98 7.10 5.79
CA ASN A 95 -17.08 7.46 4.88
C ASN A 95 -16.57 8.51 3.88
N CYS A 96 -16.44 8.15 2.61
CA CYS A 96 -15.91 9.05 1.57
C CYS A 96 -16.89 10.16 1.19
N ASP A 97 -18.18 10.01 1.52
CA ASP A 97 -19.22 11.01 1.24
C ASP A 97 -19.25 12.11 2.31
N GLU A 98 -18.62 11.89 3.47
CA GLU A 98 -18.52 12.85 4.57
C GLU A 98 -17.11 13.43 4.68
N LYS A 99 -16.97 14.73 4.39
CA LYS A 99 -15.75 15.49 4.68
C LYS A 99 -15.83 16.07 6.08
N TYR A 100 -14.81 15.81 6.90
CA TYR A 100 -14.64 16.43 8.20
C TYR A 100 -13.26 17.09 8.26
N TYR A 101 -13.17 18.40 8.13
CA TYR A 101 -11.91 19.17 8.23
C TYR A 101 -10.73 18.56 7.46
N ASN A 102 -10.74 18.62 6.13
CA ASN A 102 -9.70 18.07 5.23
C ASN A 102 -9.38 16.57 5.39
N VAL A 103 -10.07 15.84 6.28
CA VAL A 103 -9.95 14.40 6.44
C VAL A 103 -11.30 13.73 6.20
N GLN A 104 -11.26 12.45 5.81
CA GLN A 104 -12.46 11.63 5.79
C GLN A 104 -12.78 11.21 7.23
N LYS A 105 -14.04 11.33 7.63
CA LYS A 105 -14.48 10.87 8.95
C LYS A 105 -14.34 9.35 9.02
N LYS A 106 -13.56 8.88 9.99
CA LYS A 106 -13.35 7.46 10.27
C LYS A 106 -14.19 7.02 11.46
N SER A 107 -14.82 5.86 11.36
CA SER A 107 -15.46 5.17 12.47
C SER A 107 -14.82 3.79 12.66
N ASP A 108 -14.66 3.38 13.91
CA ASP A 108 -14.21 2.03 14.21
C ASP A 108 -15.41 1.08 14.15
N ILE A 109 -15.40 0.16 13.19
CA ILE A 109 -16.42 -0.87 13.04
C ILE A 109 -15.78 -2.25 13.09
N GLN A 110 -16.58 -3.28 13.38
CA GLN A 110 -16.10 -4.65 13.37
C GLN A 110 -15.85 -5.09 11.91
N LEU A 111 -14.70 -5.75 11.64
CA LEU A 111 -14.34 -6.16 10.28
C LEU A 111 -15.42 -7.08 9.67
N SER A 112 -16.03 -7.97 10.46
CA SER A 112 -17.14 -8.79 9.97
C SER A 112 -18.29 -7.97 9.41
N ASP A 113 -18.59 -6.81 10.02
CA ASP A 113 -19.68 -5.94 9.57
C ASP A 113 -19.28 -5.14 8.33
N TYR A 114 -18.01 -4.72 8.24
CA TYR A 114 -17.47 -4.13 7.02
C TYR A 114 -17.52 -5.12 5.83
N LEU A 115 -17.15 -6.39 6.05
CA LEU A 115 -17.17 -7.40 4.98
C LEU A 115 -18.60 -7.69 4.51
N LYS A 116 -19.58 -7.78 5.43
CA LYS A 116 -21.01 -7.89 5.07
C LYS A 116 -21.47 -6.67 4.27
N TYR A 117 -21.08 -5.47 4.71
CA TYR A 117 -21.36 -4.23 4.00
C TYR A 117 -20.78 -4.28 2.58
N TRP A 118 -19.52 -4.68 2.41
CA TRP A 118 -18.86 -4.73 1.12
C TRP A 118 -19.52 -5.74 0.18
N GLN A 119 -19.87 -6.94 0.67
CA GLN A 119 -20.62 -7.93 -0.11
C GLN A 119 -21.98 -7.39 -0.58
N ASN A 120 -22.72 -6.72 0.31
CA ASN A 120 -23.98 -6.07 -0.05
C ASN A 120 -23.79 -4.93 -1.06
N TYR A 121 -22.74 -4.13 -0.89
CA TYR A 121 -22.39 -3.03 -1.78
C TYR A 121 -22.06 -3.51 -3.20
N SER A 122 -21.32 -4.61 -3.33
CA SER A 122 -20.99 -5.23 -4.63
C SER A 122 -22.20 -5.84 -5.34
N SER A 123 -23.29 -6.15 -4.62
CA SER A 123 -24.51 -6.74 -5.18
C SER A 123 -25.58 -5.74 -5.63
N LYS A 124 -25.46 -4.46 -5.23
CA LYS A 124 -26.45 -3.39 -5.49
C LYS A 124 -25.89 -2.35 -6.47
N SER A 125 -26.74 -1.50 -7.04
CA SER A 125 -26.36 -0.46 -8.02
C SER A 125 -25.57 0.73 -7.45
N HIS A 126 -24.90 0.58 -6.30
CA HIS A 126 -24.05 1.57 -5.62
C HIS A 126 -24.71 2.90 -5.21
N SER A 127 -25.88 3.25 -5.73
CA SER A 127 -26.53 4.57 -5.57
C SER A 127 -27.09 4.83 -4.17
N ASP A 128 -27.38 3.78 -3.40
CA ASP A 128 -28.17 3.89 -2.17
C ASP A 128 -27.34 3.64 -0.90
N LEU A 129 -26.04 3.37 -1.03
CA LEU A 129 -25.15 3.03 0.09
C LEU A 129 -23.95 4.00 0.16
N PRO A 130 -23.55 4.43 1.37
CA PRO A 130 -22.45 5.37 1.55
C PRO A 130 -21.12 4.77 1.10
N CYS A 131 -20.25 5.52 0.45
CA CYS A 131 -18.97 5.03 -0.04
C CYS A 131 -17.97 4.78 1.11
N LEU A 132 -18.01 3.58 1.69
CA LEU A 132 -17.14 3.19 2.80
C LEU A 132 -15.81 2.59 2.34
N TYR A 133 -14.71 3.11 2.88
CA TYR A 133 -13.36 2.68 2.55
C TYR A 133 -12.55 2.27 3.79
N LEU A 134 -12.04 1.04 3.78
CA LEU A 134 -11.13 0.51 4.79
C LEU A 134 -9.69 0.88 4.42
N LYS A 135 -9.08 1.79 5.18
CA LYS A 135 -7.68 2.25 4.97
C LYS A 135 -6.92 2.25 6.29
N ASP A 136 -5.62 1.93 6.23
CA ASP A 136 -4.68 2.07 7.35
C ASP A 136 -4.98 1.13 8.55
N ALA A 137 -5.66 0.00 8.32
CA ALA A 137 -6.14 -0.90 9.37
C ALA A 137 -5.03 -1.73 10.07
N PHE A 138 -3.80 -1.74 9.55
CA PHE A 138 -2.71 -2.61 10.02
C PHE A 138 -1.68 -1.92 10.93
N ALA A 139 -1.84 -0.64 11.27
CA ALA A 139 -0.74 0.13 11.84
C ALA A 139 -0.43 -0.09 13.34
N CYS A 140 -1.25 -0.79 14.14
CA CYS A 140 -1.01 -0.81 15.59
C CYS A 140 -1.01 -2.15 16.35
N ARG A 141 -1.49 -3.30 15.83
CA ARG A 141 -1.56 -4.52 16.70
C ARG A 141 -1.33 -5.91 16.08
N CYS A 142 -1.13 -6.07 14.77
CA CYS A 142 -1.13 -7.43 14.18
C CYS A 142 0.16 -7.80 13.40
N ILE A 143 1.27 -7.09 13.58
CA ILE A 143 2.57 -7.47 12.98
C ILE A 143 3.22 -8.57 13.81
N HIS A 144 2.62 -9.76 13.80
CA HIS A 144 3.31 -10.99 14.18
C HIS A 144 3.18 -12.11 13.15
N PHE A 145 2.58 -11.83 11.99
CA PHE A 145 2.26 -12.87 10.99
C PHE A 145 2.46 -12.43 9.53
N ILE A 146 3.39 -11.52 9.26
CA ILE A 146 3.98 -11.38 7.92
C ILE A 146 5.37 -11.99 7.98
#